data_AF-J5KK30-F1
#
_entry.id   AF-J5KK30-F1
#
_cell.length_a   1.000
_cell.length_b   1.000
_cell.length_c   1.000
_cell.angle_alpha   90.00
_cell.angle_beta   90.00
_cell.angle_gamma   90.00
#
_symmetry.space_group_name_H-M   'P 1'
#
loop_
_entity.id
_entity.type
_entity.pdbx_description
1 polymer ?
#
loop_
_entity_poly.entity_id
_entity_poly.type
_entity_poly.pdbx_seq_one_letter_code
_entity_poly.pdbx_strand_id
1 'polypeptide(L)' 'MTKQELIELIESLHPEDTKGELTGIFIGRHGEVITTDSIRIDMDGGRVILAQKGSGEAQTNKNNWQKELEFARNRKS' A
#
# COMPACT_ATOMS: atom_id res chain seq x y z
N MET A 1 6.29 1.73 13.50
CA MET A 1 7.15 2.05 12.36
C MET A 1 6.88 3.49 11.96
N THR A 2 7.93 4.30 11.89
CA THR A 2 7.88 5.67 11.39
C THR A 2 7.88 5.69 9.86
N LYS A 3 7.64 6.85 9.24
CA LYS A 3 7.73 7.00 7.78
C LYS A 3 9.17 6.76 7.29
N GLN A 4 10.15 7.22 8.06
CA GLN A 4 11.58 7.06 7.78
C GLN A 4 11.98 5.58 7.81
N GLU A 5 11.60 4.85 8.85
CA GLU A 5 11.89 3.41 8.97
C GLU A 5 11.25 2.60 7.83
N LEU A 6 10.03 2.97 7.38
CA LEU A 6 9.39 2.30 6.25
C LEU A 6 10.18 2.47 4.95
N ILE A 7 10.71 3.68 4.70
CA ILE A 7 11.52 3.96 3.52
C ILE A 7 12.83 3.15 3.59
N GLU A 8 13.51 3.15 4.73
CA GLU A 8 14.75 2.39 4.95
C GLU A 8 14.55 0.90 4.66
N LEU A 9 13.45 0.31 5.15
CA LEU A 9 13.14 -1.10 4.89
C LEU A 9 12.91 -1.38 3.40
N ILE A 10 12.17 -0.51 2.70
CA ILE A 10 11.89 -0.66 1.26
C ILE A 10 13.19 -0.52 0.43
N GLU A 11 14.04 0.44 0.78
CA GLU A 11 15.31 0.70 0.06
C GLU A 11 16.35 -0.40 0.32
N SER A 12 16.25 -1.12 1.44
CA SER A 12 17.13 -2.24 1.77
C SER A 12 16.73 -3.58 1.13
N LEU A 13 15.61 -3.67 0.41
CA LEU A 13 15.14 -4.90 -0.20
C LEU A 13 16.16 -5.44 -1.23
N HIS A 14 16.37 -6.76 -1.21
CA HIS A 14 17.16 -7.41 -2.24
C HIS A 14 16.42 -7.33 -3.60
N PRO A 15 17.13 -7.28 -4.74
CA PRO A 15 16.50 -7.16 -6.05
C PRO A 15 15.42 -8.20 -6.34
N GLU A 16 15.58 -9.42 -5.85
CA GLU A 16 14.60 -10.51 -5.93
C GLU A 16 13.27 -10.19 -5.23
N ASP A 17 13.31 -9.41 -4.14
CA ASP A 17 12.14 -9.06 -3.32
C ASP A 17 11.44 -7.77 -3.80
N THR A 18 12.00 -7.08 -4.79
CA THR A 18 11.39 -5.86 -5.38
C THR A 18 10.23 -6.15 -6.33
N LYS A 19 9.97 -7.43 -6.64
CA LYS A 19 8.98 -7.87 -7.61
C LYS A 19 7.84 -8.65 -6.93
N GLY A 20 6.63 -8.49 -7.44
CA GLY A 20 5.45 -9.21 -6.97
C GLY A 20 4.28 -8.29 -6.64
N GLU A 21 3.26 -8.86 -6.02
CA GLU A 21 2.07 -8.14 -5.57
C GLU A 21 2.17 -7.85 -4.07
N LEU A 22 1.82 -6.62 -3.67
CA LEU A 22 1.70 -6.27 -2.26
C LEU A 22 0.32 -6.72 -1.75
N THR A 23 0.30 -7.48 -0.65
CA THR A 23 -0.94 -7.92 0.00
C THR A 23 -1.02 -7.37 1.42
N GLY A 24 -2.14 -6.75 1.76
CA GLY A 24 -2.44 -6.24 3.08
C GLY A 24 -3.18 -7.30 3.89
N ILE A 25 -2.69 -7.59 5.09
CA ILE A 25 -3.31 -8.53 6.02
C ILE A 25 -3.68 -7.76 7.27
N PHE A 26 -4.98 -7.71 7.58
CA PHE A 26 -5.49 -7.19 8.84
C PHE A 26 -5.90 -8.36 9.74
N ILE A 27 -5.25 -8.45 10.91
CA ILE A 27 -5.54 -9.46 11.92
C ILE A 27 -6.33 -8.78 13.04
N GLY A 28 -7.62 -9.10 13.10
CA GLY A 28 -8.54 -8.65 14.13
C GLY A 28 -8.28 -9.32 15.46
N ARG A 29 -8.64 -8.64 16.55
CA ARG A 29 -8.43 -9.12 17.92
C ARG A 29 -9.21 -10.38 18.28
N HIS A 30 -10.23 -10.76 17.49
CA HIS A 30 -11.06 -11.94 17.71
C HIS A 30 -10.74 -13.07 16.72
N GLY A 31 -9.60 -12.97 16.02
CA GLY A 31 -9.14 -14.00 15.07
C GLY A 31 -9.62 -13.79 13.64
N GLU A 32 -10.24 -12.64 13.33
CA GLU A 32 -10.54 -12.27 11.96
C GLU A 32 -9.25 -12.06 11.18
N VAL A 33 -9.14 -12.65 9.99
CA VAL A 33 -8.05 -12.36 9.06
C VAL A 33 -8.67 -11.85 7.78
N ILE A 34 -8.46 -10.57 7.50
CA ILE A 34 -8.89 -9.93 6.27
C ILE A 34 -7.68 -9.69 5.41
N THR A 35 -7.65 -10.36 4.26
CA THR A 35 -6.61 -10.20 3.25
C THR A 35 -7.13 -9.37 2.09
N THR A 36 -6.35 -8.39 1.63
CA THR A 36 -6.72 -7.53 0.50
C THR A 36 -5.53 -7.11 -0.35
N ASP A 37 -5.78 -6.95 -1.66
CA ASP A 37 -4.88 -6.34 -2.63
C ASP A 37 -5.12 -4.83 -2.78
N SER A 38 -6.13 -4.28 -2.10
CA SER A 38 -6.47 -2.86 -2.15
C SER A 38 -5.81 -2.11 -0.99
N ILE A 39 -4.60 -1.64 -1.25
CA ILE A 39 -3.72 -0.97 -0.29
C ILE A 39 -3.42 0.43 -0.80
N ARG A 40 -3.63 1.45 0.05
CA ARG A 40 -3.20 2.81 -0.24
C ARG A 40 -2.29 3.32 0.87
N ILE A 41 -1.13 3.86 0.48
CA ILE A 41 -0.18 4.52 1.38
C ILE A 41 -0.40 6.03 1.28
N ASP A 42 -1.13 6.58 2.24
CA ASP A 42 -1.34 8.03 2.33
C ASP A 42 -0.20 8.66 3.16
N MET A 43 0.78 9.19 2.44
CA MET A 43 2.00 9.74 3.03
C MET A 43 1.79 11.10 3.69
N ASP A 44 0.80 11.88 3.28
CA ASP A 44 0.50 13.17 3.90
C ASP A 44 -0.15 12.93 5.28
N GLY A 45 -1.15 12.05 5.33
CA GLY A 45 -1.83 11.66 6.56
C GLY A 45 -1.05 10.68 7.45
N GLY A 46 -0.02 10.00 6.91
CA GLY A 46 0.69 8.94 7.62
C GLY A 46 -0.18 7.71 7.89
N ARG A 47 -0.98 7.31 6.91
CA ARG A 47 -1.98 6.24 7.03
C ARG A 47 -1.73 5.14 6.00
N VAL A 48 -1.94 3.90 6.40
CA VAL A 48 -2.11 2.76 5.48
C VAL A 48 -3.59 2.40 5.48
N ILE A 49 -4.22 2.44 4.31
CA ILE A 49 -5.65 2.17 4.16
C ILE A 49 -5.82 0.86 3.42
N LEU A 50 -6.50 -0.08 4.07
CA LEU A 50 -6.87 -1.38 3.54
C LEU A 50 -8.37 -1.39 3.27
N ALA A 51 -8.77 -1.76 2.05
CA ALA A 51 -10.18 -1.89 1.69
C ALA A 51 -10.49 -3.32 1.28
N GLN A 52 -11.54 -3.93 1.82
CA GLN A 52 -11.92 -5.28 1.45
C GLN A 52 -12.53 -5.31 0.04
N LYS A 53 -12.23 -6.35 -0.74
CA LYS A 53 -12.82 -6.54 -2.07
C LYS A 53 -14.36 -6.50 -1.99
N GLY A 54 -14.98 -5.75 -2.90
CA GLY A 54 -16.43 -5.52 -2.91
C GLY A 54 -16.89 -4.26 -2.19
N SER A 55 -16.01 -3.60 -1.43
CA SER A 55 -16.26 -2.24 -0.92
C SER A 55 -16.10 -1.19 -2.03
N GLY A 56 -16.81 -0.06 -1.94
CA GLY A 56 -16.64 1.07 -2.87
C GLY A 56 -15.25 1.71 -2.76
N GLU A 57 -14.66 1.59 -1.58
CA GLU A 57 -13.31 2.03 -1.22
C GLU A 57 -12.24 1.22 -1.97
N ALA A 58 -12.50 -0.06 -2.28
CA ALA A 58 -11.52 -0.91 -2.96
C ALA A 58 -11.20 -0.40 -4.37
N GLN A 59 -12.22 0.02 -5.13
CA GLN A 59 -12.02 0.60 -6.46
C GLN A 59 -11.41 2.00 -6.38
N THR A 60 -11.87 2.79 -5.40
CA THR A 60 -11.36 4.15 -5.17
C THR A 60 -9.85 4.14 -4.86
N ASN A 61 -9.41 3.22 -3.99
CA ASN A 61 -8.00 3.02 -3.67
C ASN A 61 -7.18 2.67 -4.91
N LYS A 62 -7.65 1.72 -5.74
CA LYS A 62 -6.96 1.31 -6.96
C LYS A 62 -6.78 2.48 -7.94
N ASN A 63 -7.85 3.25 -8.16
CA ASN A 63 -7.80 4.41 -9.05
C ASN A 63 -6.87 5.52 -8.53
N ASN A 64 -6.89 5.78 -7.23
CA ASN A 64 -6.03 6.80 -6.61
C ASN A 64 -4.56 6.42 -6.67
N TRP A 65 -4.23 5.17 -6.35
CA TRP A 65 -2.86 4.67 -6.43
C TRP A 65 -2.30 4.79 -7.85
N GLN A 66 -3.07 4.41 -8.88
CA GLN A 66 -2.61 4.53 -10.26
C GLN A 66 -2.23 5.97 -10.64
N LYS A 67 -3.04 6.95 -10.21
CA LYS A 67 -2.74 8.38 -10.42
C LYS A 67 -1.52 8.85 -9.64
N GLU A 68 -1.40 8.48 -8.36
CA GLU A 68 -0.22 8.82 -7.55
C GLU A 68 1.06 8.24 -8.16
N LEU A 69 0.99 7.02 -8.68
CA LEU A 69 2.10 6.36 -9.36
C LEU A 69 2.47 7.08 -10.68
N GLU A 70 1.47 7.52 -11.44
CA GLU A 70 1.68 8.34 -12.64
C GLU A 70 2.37 9.66 -12.28
N PHE A 71 1.89 10.40 -11.28
CA PHE A 71 2.53 11.62 -10.83
C PHE A 71 3.97 11.40 -10.36
N ALA A 72 4.23 10.33 -9.61
CA ALA A 72 5.57 10.00 -9.14
C ALA A 72 6.53 9.69 -10.29
N ARG A 73 6.06 9.00 -11.34
CA ARG A 73 6.83 8.71 -12.55
C ARG A 73 7.12 9.97 -13.36
N ASN A 74 6.13 10.85 -13.52
CA ASN A 74 6.28 12.10 -14.27
C ASN A 74 7.12 13.17 -13.54
N ARG A 75 7.29 13.06 -12.22
CA ARG A 75 8.25 13.91 -11.47
C ARG A 75 9.71 13.45 -11.63
N LYS A 76 9.94 12.21 -12.06
CA LYS A 76 11.28 11.63 -12.24
C LYS A 76 11.80 11.76 -13.68
N SER A 77 11.01 12.31 -14.60
CA SER A 77 11.37 12.67 -15.99
C SER A 77 11.78 14.13 -16.09
#